data_AF-A0A252EJ08-F1
#
_entry.id   AF-A0A252EJ08-F1
#
_cell.length_a   1.000
_cell.length_b   1.000
_cell.length_c   1.000
_cell.angle_alpha   90.00
_cell.angle_beta   90.00
_cell.angle_gamma   90.00
#
_symmetry.space_group_name_H-M   'P 1'
#
loop_
_entity.id
_entity.type
_entity.pdbx_description
1 polymer ?
#
loop_
_entity_poly.entity_id
_entity_poly.type
_entity_poly.pdbx_seq_one_letter_code
_entity_poly.pdbx_strand_id
1 'polypeptide(L)'
;MPLLRFAVEFAALYLGGPLIILELRRPGILFGLIWVAAIVAFLAIRGEKPQPHDVRRELRAIFLRFAILAPIIVALTARFWPETLLSLPLQKPRFWLLIMVLYPVLSVWPQEVLYRAFLFARYRSLFRSDTGIIIASALAFGFAHVIFLNWIAIGMTTVGGLLFARDYARHRSLLLTCLEHSLYGCLIFTVGLGRFFYTGAAWHH
;
A
#
# COMPACT_ATOMS: atom_id res chain seq x y z
N MET A 1 -29.05 -6.05 -12.51
CA MET A 1 -28.23 -4.85 -12.20
C MET A 1 -26.82 -5.23 -11.77
N PRO A 2 -25.93 -5.63 -12.70
CA PRO A 2 -24.57 -6.12 -12.36
C PRO A 2 -23.68 -5.03 -11.74
N LEU A 3 -23.80 -3.79 -12.21
CA LEU A 3 -23.02 -2.64 -11.73
C LEU A 3 -23.34 -2.28 -10.27
N LEU A 4 -24.62 -2.27 -9.87
CA LEU A 4 -25.02 -1.99 -8.49
C LEU A 4 -24.43 -3.03 -7.53
N ARG A 5 -24.47 -4.31 -7.91
CA ARG A 5 -23.86 -5.39 -7.13
C ARG A 5 -22.36 -5.16 -6.92
N PHE A 6 -21.62 -4.79 -7.98
CA PHE A 6 -20.18 -4.52 -7.86
C PHE A 6 -19.89 -3.26 -7.04
N ALA A 7 -20.71 -2.21 -7.13
CA ALA A 7 -20.57 -1.03 -6.30
C ALA A 7 -20.77 -1.33 -4.81
N VAL A 8 -21.80 -2.11 -4.47
CA VAL A 8 -22.06 -2.55 -3.08
C VAL A 8 -20.92 -3.42 -2.58
N GLU A 9 -20.45 -4.39 -3.37
CA GLU A 9 -19.32 -5.25 -3.04
C GLU A 9 -18.03 -4.43 -2.81
N PHE A 10 -17.74 -3.47 -3.70
CA PHE A 10 -16.60 -2.57 -3.57
C PHE A 10 -16.67 -1.76 -2.26
N ALA A 11 -17.82 -1.15 -1.96
CA ALA A 11 -18.01 -0.37 -0.75
C ALA A 11 -17.88 -1.25 0.51
N ALA A 12 -18.47 -2.45 0.50
CA ALA A 12 -18.36 -3.39 1.62
C ALA A 12 -16.91 -3.79 1.90
N LEU A 13 -16.11 -4.08 0.87
CA LEU A 13 -14.72 -4.51 1.05
C LEU A 13 -13.78 -3.35 1.39
N TYR A 14 -13.84 -2.25 0.65
CA TYR A 14 -12.84 -1.18 0.74
C TYR A 14 -13.21 -0.05 1.70
N LEU A 15 -14.48 0.07 2.10
CA LEU A 15 -14.92 0.99 3.15
C LEU A 15 -15.33 0.23 4.41
N GLY A 16 -16.20 -0.78 4.27
CA GLY A 16 -16.65 -1.59 5.39
C GLY A 16 -15.52 -2.38 6.06
N GLY A 17 -14.65 -3.03 5.27
CA GLY A 17 -13.52 -3.82 5.77
C GLY A 17 -12.60 -3.04 6.73
N PRO A 18 -12.01 -1.89 6.31
CA PRO A 18 -11.19 -1.07 7.18
C PRO A 18 -11.92 -0.57 8.43
N LEU A 19 -13.20 -0.20 8.33
CA LEU A 19 -14.00 0.26 9.47
C LEU A 19 -14.25 -0.86 10.49
N ILE A 20 -14.56 -2.08 10.03
CA ILE A 20 -14.71 -3.24 10.91
C ILE A 20 -13.39 -3.54 11.63
N ILE A 21 -12.27 -3.51 10.91
CA ILE A 21 -10.95 -3.72 11.53
C ILE A 21 -10.65 -2.64 12.57
N LEU A 22 -10.97 -1.38 12.26
CA LEU A 22 -10.81 -0.26 13.17
C LEU A 22 -11.71 -0.37 14.40
N GLU A 23 -12.92 -0.92 14.29
CA GLU A 23 -13.80 -1.15 15.43
C GLU A 23 -13.29 -2.28 16.32
N LEU A 24 -12.78 -3.36 15.72
CA LEU A 24 -12.26 -4.50 16.47
C LEU A 24 -10.95 -4.19 17.22
N ARG A 25 -10.08 -3.34 16.65
CA ARG A 25 -8.78 -2.93 17.22
C ARG A 25 -7.89 -4.08 17.72
N ARG A 26 -7.93 -5.24 17.04
CA ARG A 26 -7.11 -6.42 17.40
C ARG A 26 -6.03 -6.67 16.34
N PRO A 27 -4.73 -6.48 16.64
CA PRO A 27 -3.67 -6.62 15.65
C PRO A 27 -3.62 -8.00 14.98
N GLY A 28 -3.84 -9.08 15.76
CA GLY A 28 -3.90 -10.43 15.21
C GLY A 28 -5.03 -10.63 14.18
N ILE A 29 -6.19 -9.99 14.41
CA ILE A 29 -7.32 -10.04 13.47
C ILE A 29 -7.00 -9.24 12.20
N LEU A 30 -6.39 -8.05 12.32
CA LEU A 30 -5.94 -7.25 11.16
C LEU A 30 -5.06 -8.09 10.23
N PHE A 31 -3.98 -8.69 10.75
CA PHE A 31 -3.07 -9.48 9.94
C PHE A 31 -3.73 -10.73 9.36
N GLY A 32 -4.53 -11.45 10.16
CA GLY A 32 -5.26 -12.62 9.69
C GLY A 32 -6.23 -12.30 8.56
N LEU A 33 -7.06 -11.26 8.72
CA LEU A 33 -8.05 -10.86 7.72
C LEU A 33 -7.39 -10.37 6.42
N ILE A 34 -6.35 -9.54 6.51
CA ILE A 34 -5.65 -9.05 5.32
C ILE A 34 -5.04 -10.21 4.53
N TRP A 35 -4.41 -11.17 5.21
CA TRP A 35 -3.80 -12.32 4.55
C TRP A 35 -4.83 -13.26 3.93
N VAL A 36 -5.91 -13.58 4.66
CA VAL A 36 -7.00 -14.41 4.11
C VAL A 36 -7.63 -13.72 2.91
N ALA A 37 -7.95 -12.43 3.01
CA ALA A 37 -8.51 -11.66 1.92
C ALA A 37 -7.55 -11.62 0.72
N ALA A 38 -6.25 -11.40 0.93
CA ALA A 38 -5.26 -11.37 -0.13
C ALA A 38 -5.12 -12.73 -0.81
N ILE A 39 -5.08 -13.84 -0.07
CA ILE A 39 -5.01 -15.18 -0.66
C ILE A 39 -6.27 -15.46 -1.50
N VAL A 40 -7.47 -15.21 -0.95
CA VAL A 40 -8.73 -15.41 -1.67
C VAL A 40 -8.76 -14.55 -2.94
N ALA A 41 -8.38 -13.28 -2.83
CA ALA A 41 -8.31 -12.35 -3.94
C ALA A 41 -7.31 -12.82 -5.01
N PHE A 42 -6.10 -13.21 -4.61
CA PHE A 42 -5.07 -13.73 -5.51
C PHE A 42 -5.53 -14.98 -6.25
N LEU A 43 -6.14 -15.93 -5.55
CA LEU A 43 -6.70 -17.15 -6.16
C LEU A 43 -7.82 -16.83 -7.14
N ALA A 44 -8.65 -15.83 -6.86
CA ALA A 44 -9.71 -15.39 -7.76
C ALA A 44 -9.19 -14.76 -9.06
N ILE A 45 -8.00 -14.15 -9.05
CA ILE A 45 -7.40 -13.48 -10.22
C ILE A 45 -6.21 -14.22 -10.83
N ARG A 46 -5.87 -15.42 -10.36
CA ARG A 46 -4.65 -16.15 -10.77
C ARG A 46 -4.55 -16.45 -12.27
N GLY A 47 -5.66 -16.36 -13.01
CA GLY A 47 -5.69 -16.52 -14.46
C GLY A 47 -5.34 -15.26 -15.24
N GLU A 48 -5.31 -14.09 -14.58
CA GLU A 48 -4.94 -12.82 -15.19
C GLU A 48 -3.43 -12.80 -15.47
N LYS A 49 -3.08 -12.54 -16.73
CA LYS A 49 -1.67 -12.42 -17.13
C LYS A 49 -1.24 -10.95 -17.09
N PRO A 50 0.01 -10.65 -16.68
CA PRO A 50 0.57 -9.31 -16.85
C PRO A 50 0.50 -8.88 -18.31
N GLN A 51 0.30 -7.59 -18.56
CA GLN A 51 0.41 -7.07 -19.92
C GLN A 51 1.87 -7.15 -20.37
N PRO A 52 2.16 -7.38 -21.67
CA PRO A 52 3.52 -7.32 -22.17
C PRO A 52 4.14 -5.96 -21.87
N HIS A 53 5.31 -5.95 -21.21
CA HIS A 53 6.05 -4.74 -20.87
C HIS A 53 7.54 -5.02 -20.87
N ASP A 54 8.34 -3.98 -21.07
CA ASP A 54 9.80 -4.06 -20.92
C ASP A 54 10.17 -3.90 -19.44
N VAL A 55 10.44 -5.03 -18.79
CA VAL A 55 10.82 -5.09 -17.37
C VAL A 55 12.04 -4.22 -17.07
N ARG A 56 13.03 -4.14 -17.97
CA ARG A 56 14.25 -3.33 -17.73
C ARG A 56 13.91 -1.85 -17.76
N ARG A 57 13.06 -1.43 -18.70
CA ARG A 57 12.57 -0.05 -18.78
C ARG A 57 11.76 0.34 -17.55
N GLU A 58 10.84 -0.51 -17.10
CA GLU A 58 10.03 -0.22 -15.91
C GLU A 58 10.88 -0.21 -14.63
N LEU A 59 11.83 -1.15 -14.46
CA LEU A 59 12.79 -1.11 -13.35
C LEU A 59 13.61 0.18 -13.34
N ARG A 60 14.14 0.59 -14.51
CA ARG A 60 14.88 1.85 -14.63
C ARG A 60 14.02 3.05 -14.23
N ALA A 61 12.76 3.08 -14.65
CA ALA A 61 11.83 4.15 -14.26
C ALA A 61 11.58 4.18 -12.75
N ILE A 62 11.34 3.02 -12.13
CA ILE A 62 11.15 2.87 -10.68
C ILE A 62 12.38 3.39 -9.92
N PHE A 63 13.58 2.91 -10.26
CA PHE A 63 14.80 3.30 -9.55
C PHE A 63 15.19 4.76 -9.78
N LEU A 64 15.02 5.31 -10.99
CA LEU A 64 15.27 6.73 -11.24
C LEU A 64 14.34 7.61 -10.43
N ARG A 65 13.04 7.29 -10.42
CA ARG A 65 12.05 8.03 -9.66
C ARG A 65 12.30 7.92 -8.16
N PHE A 66 12.64 6.73 -7.68
CA PHE A 66 13.04 6.54 -6.28
C PHE A 66 14.29 7.35 -5.94
N ALA A 67 15.31 7.38 -6.81
CA ALA A 67 16.53 8.17 -6.60
C ALA A 67 16.26 9.68 -6.53
N ILE A 68 15.20 10.17 -7.18
CA ILE A 68 14.78 11.59 -7.12
C ILE A 68 13.92 11.86 -5.88
N LEU A 69 12.92 11.01 -5.61
CA LEU A 69 11.96 11.23 -4.53
C LEU A 69 12.52 10.90 -3.15
N ALA A 70 13.43 9.93 -3.04
CA ALA A 70 13.98 9.52 -1.75
C ALA A 70 14.75 10.66 -1.04
N PRO A 71 15.66 11.40 -1.70
CA PRO A 71 16.30 12.57 -1.09
C PRO A 71 15.30 13.64 -0.63
N ILE A 72 14.22 13.86 -1.38
CA ILE A 72 13.16 14.80 -1.02
C ILE A 72 12.45 14.34 0.25
N ILE A 73 12.08 13.05 0.33
CA ILE A 73 11.46 12.47 1.52
C ILE A 73 12.40 12.59 2.74
N VAL A 74 13.69 12.28 2.56
CA VAL A 74 14.70 12.42 3.62
C VAL A 74 14.81 13.87 4.08
N ALA A 75 14.93 14.83 3.15
CA ALA A 75 15.06 16.25 3.46
C ALA A 75 13.82 16.81 4.17
N LEU A 76 12.61 16.46 3.71
CA LEU A 76 11.37 16.83 4.38
C LEU A 76 11.30 16.22 5.79
N THR A 77 11.69 14.95 5.94
CA THR A 77 11.71 14.31 7.26
C THR A 77 12.70 15.00 8.20
N ALA A 78 13.91 15.31 7.74
CA ALA A 78 14.89 16.05 8.51
C ALA A 78 14.41 17.46 8.89
N ARG A 79 13.60 18.10 8.04
CA ARG A 79 13.08 19.45 8.29
C ARG A 79 11.91 19.49 9.28
N PHE A 80 11.01 18.51 9.23
CA PHE A 80 9.75 18.50 9.98
C PHE A 80 9.74 17.56 11.19
N TRP A 81 10.54 16.48 11.15
CA TRP A 81 10.66 15.48 12.22
C TRP A 81 12.11 15.07 12.51
N PRO A 82 13.04 16.04 12.71
CA PRO A 82 14.47 15.77 12.92
C PRO A 82 14.73 14.79 14.08
N GLU A 83 13.89 14.82 15.12
CA GLU A 83 14.02 14.01 16.32
C GLU A 83 13.79 12.50 16.08
N THR A 84 13.09 12.15 15.00
CA THR A 84 12.82 10.74 14.65
C THR A 84 13.65 10.24 13.49
N LEU A 85 14.41 11.13 12.84
CA LEU A 85 15.24 10.82 11.69
C LEU A 85 16.22 9.70 12.03
N LEU A 86 16.18 8.61 11.27
CA LEU A 86 17.03 7.43 11.44
C LEU A 86 16.93 6.76 12.84
N SER A 87 15.87 7.02 13.60
CA SER A 87 15.70 6.46 14.95
C SER A 87 15.72 4.93 14.97
N LEU A 88 15.08 4.25 14.01
CA LEU A 88 15.09 2.79 13.91
C LEU A 88 16.49 2.21 13.63
N PRO A 89 17.21 2.60 12.55
CA PRO A 89 18.53 2.06 12.29
C PRO A 89 19.55 2.42 13.39
N LEU A 90 19.44 3.59 14.03
CA LEU A 90 20.40 4.01 15.07
C LEU A 90 20.13 3.39 16.44
N GLN A 91 18.86 3.28 16.84
CA GLN A 91 18.50 2.85 18.20
C GLN A 91 18.07 1.38 18.28
N LYS A 92 17.47 0.84 17.20
CA LYS A 92 16.94 -0.53 17.14
C LYS A 92 17.32 -1.25 15.82
N PRO A 93 18.62 -1.35 15.47
CA PRO A 93 19.08 -1.84 14.17
C PRO A 93 18.60 -3.25 13.82
N ARG A 94 18.52 -4.16 14.80
CA ARG A 94 18.01 -5.53 14.59
C ARG A 94 16.53 -5.53 14.18
N PHE A 95 15.73 -4.69 14.84
CA PHE A 95 14.31 -4.55 14.50
C PHE A 95 14.13 -3.86 13.14
N TRP A 96 14.97 -2.86 12.85
CA TRP A 96 15.00 -2.24 11.53
C TRP A 96 15.30 -3.26 10.42
N LEU A 97 16.33 -4.11 10.57
CA LEU A 97 16.63 -5.18 9.61
C LEU A 97 15.45 -6.15 9.43
N LEU A 98 14.79 -6.52 10.53
CA LEU A 98 13.59 -7.35 10.47
C LEU A 98 12.49 -6.70 9.62
N ILE A 99 12.27 -5.40 9.79
CA ILE A 99 11.33 -4.64 8.96
C ILE A 99 11.77 -4.66 7.50
N MET A 100 13.05 -4.37 7.19
CA MET A 100 13.54 -4.32 5.80
C MET A 100 13.31 -5.63 5.03
N VAL A 101 13.29 -6.77 5.73
CA VAL A 101 13.07 -8.10 5.11
C VAL A 101 11.61 -8.52 5.15
N LEU A 102 10.95 -8.39 6.31
CA LEU A 102 9.60 -8.91 6.50
C LEU A 102 8.51 -7.99 5.98
N TYR A 103 8.66 -6.67 6.05
CA TYR A 103 7.64 -5.73 5.59
C TYR A 103 7.26 -5.90 4.10
N PRO A 104 8.22 -6.06 3.16
CA PRO A 104 7.91 -6.33 1.75
C PRO A 104 7.00 -7.54 1.52
N VAL A 105 7.17 -8.60 2.30
CA VAL A 105 6.42 -9.85 2.10
C VAL A 105 5.14 -9.86 2.93
N LEU A 106 5.26 -9.52 4.23
CA LEU A 106 4.17 -9.65 5.18
C LEU A 106 3.12 -8.55 5.09
N SER A 107 3.50 -7.40 4.53
CA SER A 107 2.64 -6.22 4.49
C SER A 107 2.39 -5.76 3.05
N VAL A 108 3.45 -5.54 2.26
CA VAL A 108 3.30 -4.98 0.91
C VAL A 108 2.59 -5.95 -0.03
N TRP A 109 2.98 -7.23 -0.05
CA TRP A 109 2.35 -8.19 -0.97
C TRP A 109 0.83 -8.31 -0.77
N PRO A 110 0.28 -8.54 0.45
CA PRO A 110 -1.16 -8.58 0.65
C PRO A 110 -1.86 -7.29 0.23
N GLN A 111 -1.26 -6.14 0.53
CA GLN A 111 -1.81 -4.84 0.17
C GLN A 111 -1.87 -4.65 -1.35
N GLU A 112 -0.79 -4.94 -2.09
CA GLU A 112 -0.79 -4.78 -3.54
C GLU A 112 -1.66 -5.81 -4.26
N VAL A 113 -1.83 -7.01 -3.70
CA VAL A 113 -2.85 -7.95 -4.19
C VAL A 113 -4.24 -7.34 -4.08
N LEU A 114 -4.61 -6.82 -2.91
CA LEU A 114 -5.98 -6.36 -2.64
C LEU A 114 -6.33 -5.06 -3.36
N TYR A 115 -5.45 -4.07 -3.28
CA TYR A 115 -5.76 -2.71 -3.73
C TYR A 115 -5.31 -2.44 -5.17
N ARG A 116 -4.39 -3.25 -5.71
CA ARG A 116 -3.95 -3.19 -7.11
C ARG A 116 -4.51 -4.36 -7.89
N ALA A 117 -3.94 -5.55 -7.76
CA ALA A 117 -4.25 -6.63 -8.69
C ALA A 117 -5.74 -7.04 -8.69
N PHE A 118 -6.31 -7.29 -7.51
CA PHE A 118 -7.70 -7.68 -7.37
C PHE A 118 -8.65 -6.54 -7.73
N LEU A 119 -8.42 -5.34 -7.19
CA LEU A 119 -9.26 -4.19 -7.47
C LEU A 119 -9.37 -3.93 -8.99
N PHE A 120 -8.23 -3.96 -9.67
CA PHE A 120 -8.13 -3.72 -11.09
C PHE A 120 -8.69 -4.82 -11.97
N ALA A 121 -8.66 -6.08 -11.54
CA ALA A 121 -9.28 -7.19 -12.27
C ALA A 121 -10.80 -7.20 -12.04
N ARG A 122 -11.22 -7.04 -10.78
CA ARG A 122 -12.59 -7.27 -10.33
C ARG A 122 -13.54 -6.11 -10.62
N TYR A 123 -13.08 -4.87 -10.46
CA TYR A 123 -13.93 -3.67 -10.50
C TYR A 123 -13.69 -2.78 -11.71
N ARG A 124 -12.90 -3.22 -12.71
CA ARG A 124 -12.65 -2.40 -13.91
C ARG A 124 -13.91 -1.93 -14.60
N SER A 125 -14.94 -2.77 -14.69
CA SER A 125 -16.22 -2.43 -15.31
C SER A 125 -17.01 -1.35 -14.56
N LEU A 126 -16.72 -1.10 -13.28
CA LEU A 126 -17.34 -0.03 -12.51
C LEU A 126 -16.80 1.35 -12.92
N PHE A 127 -15.58 1.40 -13.46
CA PHE A 127 -14.89 2.64 -13.80
C PHE A 127 -14.79 2.77 -15.32
N ARG A 128 -15.23 3.93 -15.84
CA ARG A 128 -15.29 4.21 -17.28
C ARG A 128 -13.91 4.47 -17.92
N SER A 129 -12.85 4.56 -17.13
CA SER A 129 -11.50 4.89 -17.60
C SER A 129 -10.42 4.37 -16.66
N ASP A 130 -9.20 4.26 -17.18
CA ASP A 130 -8.02 3.89 -16.38
C ASP A 130 -7.75 4.93 -15.27
N THR A 131 -7.96 6.22 -15.54
CA THR A 131 -7.86 7.26 -14.51
C THR A 131 -8.83 7.04 -13.35
N GLY A 132 -10.08 6.64 -13.64
CA GLY A 132 -11.10 6.41 -12.61
C GLY A 132 -10.71 5.29 -11.65
N ILE A 133 -10.25 4.15 -12.18
CA ILE A 133 -9.84 3.02 -11.35
C ILE A 133 -8.53 3.27 -10.59
N ILE A 134 -7.60 4.03 -11.18
CA ILE A 134 -6.38 4.48 -10.51
C ILE A 134 -6.73 5.32 -9.27
N ILE A 135 -7.62 6.31 -9.43
CA ILE A 135 -8.06 7.17 -8.32
C ILE A 135 -8.79 6.34 -7.26
N ALA A 136 -9.71 5.46 -7.67
CA ALA A 136 -10.43 4.59 -6.73
C ALA A 136 -9.49 3.67 -5.94
N SER A 137 -8.49 3.10 -6.61
CA SER A 137 -7.46 2.28 -5.98
C SER A 137 -6.62 3.06 -4.97
N ALA A 138 -6.20 4.27 -5.32
CA ALA A 138 -5.43 5.14 -4.44
C ALA A 138 -6.25 5.57 -3.20
N LEU A 139 -7.51 5.97 -3.40
CA LEU A 139 -8.40 6.37 -2.31
C LEU A 139 -8.78 5.21 -1.40
N ALA A 140 -9.09 4.03 -1.95
CA ALA A 140 -9.36 2.83 -1.17
C ALA A 140 -8.14 2.44 -0.31
N PHE A 141 -6.94 2.54 -0.90
CA PHE A 141 -5.70 2.25 -0.19
C PHE A 141 -5.39 3.28 0.90
N GLY A 142 -5.58 4.57 0.62
CA GLY A 142 -5.49 5.62 1.63
C GLY A 142 -6.49 5.42 2.77
N PHE A 143 -7.73 5.11 2.44
CA PHE A 143 -8.78 4.86 3.42
C PHE A 143 -8.50 3.63 4.28
N ALA A 144 -7.87 2.59 3.73
CA ALA A 144 -7.41 1.44 4.51
C ALA A 144 -6.50 1.82 5.69
N HIS A 145 -5.78 2.95 5.57
CA HIS A 145 -4.89 3.48 6.59
C HIS A 145 -5.61 4.33 7.65
N VAL A 146 -6.94 4.46 7.57
CA VAL A 146 -7.76 5.02 8.67
C VAL A 146 -7.57 4.23 9.97
N ILE A 147 -7.17 2.96 9.87
CA ILE A 147 -6.85 2.10 11.01
C ILE A 147 -5.76 2.70 11.92
N PHE A 148 -4.89 3.55 11.39
CA PHE A 148 -3.83 4.20 12.16
C PHE A 148 -4.29 5.46 12.88
N LEU A 149 -5.55 5.89 12.68
CA LEU A 149 -6.12 7.11 13.26
C LEU A 149 -5.23 8.35 13.05
N ASN A 150 -4.54 8.38 11.90
CA ASN A 150 -3.57 9.41 11.57
C ASN A 150 -3.77 9.90 10.13
N TRP A 151 -4.14 11.17 9.99
CA TRP A 151 -4.41 11.77 8.67
C TRP A 151 -3.16 11.82 7.78
N ILE A 152 -1.95 11.91 8.35
CA ILE A 152 -0.69 11.89 7.60
C ILE A 152 -0.52 10.51 6.94
N ALA A 153 -0.82 9.42 7.68
CA ALA A 153 -0.77 8.07 7.13
C ALA A 153 -1.73 7.90 5.94
N ILE A 154 -2.97 8.40 6.07
CA ILE A 154 -3.98 8.40 4.99
C ILE A 154 -3.49 9.21 3.80
N GLY A 155 -2.99 10.42 4.01
CA GLY A 155 -2.50 11.30 2.94
C GLY A 155 -1.31 10.70 2.19
N MET A 156 -0.30 10.24 2.92
CA MET A 156 0.91 9.64 2.33
C MET A 156 0.58 8.39 1.53
N THR A 157 -0.29 7.53 2.05
CA THR A 157 -0.67 6.30 1.36
C THR A 157 -1.60 6.54 0.20
N THR A 158 -2.44 7.58 0.23
CA THR A 158 -3.20 8.00 -0.95
C THR A 158 -2.26 8.45 -2.07
N VAL A 159 -1.24 9.27 -1.77
CA VAL A 159 -0.25 9.74 -2.76
C VAL A 159 0.63 8.59 -3.28
N GLY A 160 1.14 7.74 -2.39
CA GLY A 160 1.88 6.53 -2.78
C GLY A 160 1.01 5.56 -3.57
N GLY A 161 -0.23 5.34 -3.14
CA GLY A 161 -1.22 4.52 -3.83
C GLY A 161 -1.52 5.03 -5.24
N LEU A 162 -1.55 6.35 -5.44
CA LEU A 162 -1.70 6.94 -6.76
C LEU A 162 -0.50 6.63 -7.66
N LEU A 163 0.72 6.68 -7.12
CA LEU A 163 1.93 6.27 -7.82
C LEU A 163 1.85 4.80 -8.25
N PHE A 164 1.63 3.91 -7.28
CA PHE A 164 1.61 2.45 -7.49
C PHE A 164 0.49 2.03 -8.43
N ALA A 165 -0.70 2.61 -8.29
CA ALA A 165 -1.84 2.32 -9.16
C ALA A 165 -1.60 2.79 -10.60
N ARG A 166 -0.91 3.93 -10.80
CA ARG A 166 -0.56 4.42 -12.15
C ARG A 166 0.40 3.48 -12.87
N ASP A 167 1.42 2.98 -12.19
CA ASP A 167 2.37 2.05 -12.81
C ASP A 167 1.75 0.67 -13.00
N TYR A 168 0.99 0.18 -12.01
CA TYR A 168 0.22 -1.05 -12.16
C TYR A 168 -0.76 -0.99 -13.34
N ALA A 169 -1.43 0.14 -13.56
CA ALA A 169 -2.33 0.32 -14.71
C ALA A 169 -1.61 0.13 -16.05
N ARG A 170 -0.33 0.54 -16.14
CA ARG A 170 0.52 0.45 -17.34
C ARG A 170 1.05 -0.95 -17.61
N HIS A 171 1.63 -1.62 -16.60
CA HIS A 171 2.36 -2.88 -16.81
C HIS A 171 1.68 -4.12 -16.21
N ARG A 172 0.64 -3.95 -15.37
CA ARG A 172 -0.13 -5.02 -14.70
C ARG A 172 0.75 -6.08 -14.01
N SER A 173 1.89 -5.65 -13.48
CA SER A 173 2.89 -6.52 -12.85
C SER A 173 2.86 -6.30 -11.35
N LEU A 174 2.25 -7.24 -10.63
CA LEU A 174 2.19 -7.22 -9.18
C LEU A 174 3.61 -7.18 -8.57
N LEU A 175 4.56 -7.92 -9.15
CA LEU A 175 5.94 -7.96 -8.66
C LEU A 175 6.63 -6.59 -8.72
N LEU A 176 6.51 -5.87 -9.84
CA LEU A 176 7.11 -4.55 -9.99
C LEU A 176 6.46 -3.53 -9.06
N THR A 177 5.14 -3.59 -8.89
CA THR A 177 4.44 -2.71 -7.95
C THR A 177 4.81 -3.01 -6.50
N CYS A 178 4.92 -4.29 -6.12
CA CYS A 178 5.42 -4.68 -4.80
C CYS A 178 6.84 -4.21 -4.55
N LEU A 179 7.73 -4.30 -5.56
CA LEU A 179 9.10 -3.81 -5.46
C LEU A 179 9.09 -2.30 -5.20
N GLU A 180 8.37 -1.53 -6.02
CA GLU A 180 8.31 -0.08 -5.87
C GLU A 180 7.73 0.32 -4.51
N HIS A 181 6.61 -0.27 -4.10
CA HIS A 181 6.02 -0.01 -2.79
C HIS A 181 7.00 -0.39 -1.66
N SER A 182 7.71 -1.51 -1.77
CA SER A 182 8.72 -1.91 -0.79
C SER A 182 9.85 -0.89 -0.66
N LEU A 183 10.34 -0.34 -1.77
CA LEU A 183 11.39 0.70 -1.74
C LEU A 183 10.93 1.92 -0.92
N TYR A 184 9.74 2.45 -1.20
CA TYR A 184 9.21 3.59 -0.45
C TYR A 184 8.90 3.23 0.99
N GLY A 185 8.24 2.10 1.26
CA GLY A 185 7.91 1.70 2.63
C GLY A 185 9.16 1.50 3.49
N CYS A 186 10.18 0.81 2.96
CA CYS A 186 11.46 0.64 3.65
C CYS A 186 12.14 1.99 3.92
N LEU A 187 12.10 2.93 2.98
CA LEU A 187 12.60 4.29 3.21
C LEU A 187 11.82 4.98 4.33
N ILE A 188 10.48 4.96 4.30
CA ILE A 188 9.59 5.57 5.30
C ILE A 188 9.90 5.04 6.71
N PHE A 189 10.11 3.73 6.87
CA PHE A 189 10.54 3.18 8.16
C PHE A 189 11.96 3.62 8.54
N THR A 190 12.88 3.61 7.58
CA THR A 190 14.29 3.97 7.82
C THR A 190 14.43 5.41 8.28
N VAL A 191 13.71 6.35 7.66
CA VAL A 191 13.79 7.78 8.00
C VAL A 191 12.94 8.17 9.21
N GLY A 192 12.22 7.25 9.83
CA GLY A 192 11.47 7.49 11.08
C GLY A 192 9.99 7.84 10.90
N LEU A 193 9.51 8.00 9.67
CA LEU A 193 8.10 8.25 9.36
C LEU A 193 7.19 7.04 9.63
N GLY A 194 7.77 5.84 9.79
CA GLY A 194 7.06 4.61 10.20
C GLY A 194 6.22 4.77 11.48
N ARG A 195 6.52 5.75 12.33
CA ARG A 195 5.71 6.09 13.53
C ARG A 195 4.24 6.41 13.22
N PHE A 196 3.95 6.93 12.03
CA PHE A 196 2.58 7.24 11.60
C PHE A 196 1.79 5.98 11.20
N PHE A 197 2.48 4.86 11.00
CA PHE A 197 1.95 3.58 10.55
C PHE A 197 2.00 2.53 11.66
N TYR A 198 1.92 2.94 12.92
CA TYR A 198 2.07 2.06 14.08
C TYR A 198 0.76 1.93 14.85
N THR A 199 0.07 0.79 14.72
CA THR A 199 -1.19 0.50 15.41
C THR A 199 -1.03 0.46 16.93
N GLY A 200 0.14 0.08 17.45
CA GLY A 200 0.41 0.05 18.88
C GLY A 200 0.33 1.43 19.55
N ALA A 201 0.55 2.51 18.79
CA ALA A 201 0.32 3.88 19.27
C ALA A 201 -1.13 4.32 19.06
N ALA A 202 -1.86 3.73 18.10
CA ALA A 202 -3.21 4.17 17.73
C ALA A 202 -4.32 3.47 18.54
N TRP A 203 -4.13 2.20 18.93
CA TRP A 203 -5.21 1.36 19.47
C TRP A 203 -5.17 1.14 20.99
N HIS A 204 -4.09 1.55 21.65
CA HIS A 204 -3.92 1.41 23.10
C HIS A 204 -4.25 2.70 23.87
N HIS A 205 -5.15 3.53 23.31
CA HIS A 205 -5.75 4.71 23.94
C HIS A 205 -7.25 4.52 24.13
#